data_AF-A0A950E3Q3-F1
#
_entry.id   AF-A0A950E3Q3-F1
#
_cell.length_a   1.000
_cell.length_b   1.000
_cell.length_c   1.000
_cell.angle_alpha   90.00
_cell.angle_beta   90.00
_cell.angle_gamma   90.00
#
_symmetry.space_group_name_H-M   'P 1'
#
loop_
_entity.id
_entity.type
_entity.pdbx_description
1 polymer ?
#
loop_
_entity_poly.entity_id
_entity_poly.type
_entity_poly.pdbx_seq_one_letter_code
_entity_poly.pdbx_strand_id
1 'polypeptide(L)'
;MTNAAGTESAEELWRRIRAKHPGLRAALKGDALAAVRYRGEAQELTSRREVVLAIARLALVSDAFLAQMFYRIKARLQASGVPVLPRIAHRLAIALGQVSIGDPVVVAPGLYLPHGQVVLDGLVEVGEAVAIA
;
A
#
# COMPACT_ATOMS: atom_id res chain seq x y z
N MET A 1 -41.04 5.25 -15.12
CA MET A 1 -39.63 5.71 -15.18
C MET A 1 -38.91 5.02 -14.03
N THR A 2 -38.10 4.02 -14.37
CA THR A 2 -37.56 3.00 -13.46
C THR A 2 -36.39 3.59 -12.65
N ASN A 3 -36.55 3.68 -11.33
CA ASN A 3 -35.49 4.13 -10.42
C ASN A 3 -34.60 2.91 -10.10
N ALA A 4 -33.59 2.68 -10.94
CA ALA A 4 -32.70 1.51 -10.87
C ALA A 4 -31.36 1.82 -10.20
N ALA A 5 -31.36 2.56 -9.08
CA ALA A 5 -30.23 2.58 -8.18
C ALA A 5 -30.36 1.40 -7.21
N GLY A 6 -30.09 0.19 -7.72
CA GLY A 6 -29.98 -0.99 -6.88
C GLY A 6 -28.92 -0.77 -5.82
N THR A 7 -29.26 -0.90 -4.55
CA THR A 7 -28.31 -0.82 -3.44
C THR A 7 -27.23 -1.88 -3.62
N GLU A 8 -26.00 -1.46 -3.93
CA GLU A 8 -24.84 -2.35 -3.97
C GLU A 8 -24.73 -3.07 -2.61
N SER A 9 -24.63 -4.40 -2.64
CA SER A 9 -24.45 -5.16 -1.40
C SER A 9 -23.06 -4.86 -0.81
N ALA A 10 -22.96 -4.82 0.52
CA ALA A 10 -21.68 -4.58 1.19
C ALA A 10 -20.60 -5.59 0.75
N GLU A 11 -20.98 -6.84 0.50
CA GLU A 11 -20.06 -7.88 0.02
C GLU A 11 -19.51 -7.59 -1.38
N GLU A 12 -20.35 -7.08 -2.27
CA GLU A 12 -19.98 -6.72 -3.63
C GLU A 12 -19.05 -5.50 -3.66
N LEU A 13 -19.35 -4.49 -2.84
CA LEU A 13 -18.46 -3.36 -2.61
C LEU A 13 -17.07 -3.82 -2.15
N TRP A 14 -17.01 -4.68 -1.13
CA TRP A 14 -15.74 -5.19 -0.61
C TRP A 14 -14.97 -6.03 -1.62
N ARG A 15 -15.67 -6.86 -2.40
CA ARG A 15 -15.06 -7.65 -3.48
C ARG A 15 -14.45 -6.74 -4.55
N ARG A 16 -15.17 -5.69 -4.95
CA ARG A 16 -14.71 -4.69 -5.91
C ARG A 16 -13.48 -3.94 -5.41
N ILE A 17 -13.50 -3.46 -4.16
CA ILE A 17 -12.35 -2.77 -3.55
C ILE A 17 -11.12 -3.70 -3.53
N ARG A 18 -11.29 -4.94 -3.06
CA ARG A 18 -10.18 -5.90 -2.97
C ARG A 18 -9.59 -6.26 -4.33
N ALA A 19 -10.41 -6.30 -5.38
CA ALA A 19 -9.98 -6.56 -6.74
C ALA A 19 -9.14 -5.42 -7.34
N LYS A 20 -9.28 -4.19 -6.83
CA LYS A 20 -8.49 -3.03 -7.27
C LYS A 20 -7.08 -2.98 -6.69
N HIS A 21 -6.78 -3.76 -5.65
CA HIS A 21 -5.43 -3.74 -5.09
C HIS A 21 -4.40 -4.30 -6.07
N PRO A 22 -3.27 -3.61 -6.27
CA PRO A 22 -2.18 -4.14 -7.07
C PRO A 22 -1.59 -5.39 -6.43
N GLY A 23 -1.00 -6.26 -7.26
CA GLY A 23 -0.21 -7.39 -6.76
C GLY A 23 0.95 -6.92 -5.90
N LEU A 24 1.25 -7.65 -4.81
CA LEU A 24 2.26 -7.26 -3.82
C LEU A 24 3.62 -6.89 -4.43
N ARG A 25 4.10 -7.67 -5.40
CA ARG A 25 5.38 -7.41 -6.07
C ARG A 25 5.36 -6.10 -6.88
N ALA A 26 4.27 -5.83 -7.59
CA ALA A 26 4.14 -4.62 -8.40
C ALA A 26 4.06 -3.38 -7.49
N ALA A 27 3.27 -3.46 -6.43
CA ALA A 27 3.17 -2.44 -5.40
C ALA A 27 4.55 -2.12 -4.78
N LEU A 28 5.22 -3.12 -4.21
CA LEU A 28 6.51 -2.91 -3.54
C LEU A 28 7.60 -2.41 -4.48
N LYS A 29 7.62 -2.88 -5.74
CA LYS A 29 8.56 -2.37 -6.75
C LYS A 29 8.28 -0.90 -7.06
N GLY A 30 7.03 -0.53 -7.30
CA GLY A 30 6.66 0.85 -7.57
C GLY A 30 7.03 1.77 -6.40
N ASP A 31 6.72 1.35 -5.19
CA ASP A 31 7.01 2.10 -3.96
C ASP A 31 8.52 2.28 -3.74
N ALA A 32 9.32 1.24 -3.97
CA ALA A 32 10.78 1.34 -3.88
C ALA A 32 11.38 2.28 -4.93
N LEU A 33 10.89 2.22 -6.17
CA LEU A 33 11.30 3.13 -7.24
C LEU A 33 10.96 4.58 -6.90
N ALA A 34 9.76 4.82 -6.37
CA ALA A 34 9.34 6.14 -5.92
C ALA A 34 10.25 6.64 -4.79
N ALA A 35 10.51 5.81 -3.77
CA ALA A 35 11.37 6.17 -2.65
C ALA A 35 12.81 6.51 -3.06
N VAL A 36 13.44 5.70 -3.91
CA VAL A 36 14.79 5.95 -4.43
C VAL A 36 14.81 7.27 -5.22
N ARG A 37 13.81 7.50 -6.09
CA ARG A 37 13.69 8.72 -6.89
C ARG A 37 13.52 9.96 -6.02
N TYR A 38 12.57 9.96 -5.09
CA TYR A 38 12.27 11.12 -4.24
C TYR A 38 13.37 11.41 -3.21
N ARG A 39 14.18 10.40 -2.82
CA ARG A 39 15.36 10.60 -1.97
C ARG A 39 16.59 11.12 -2.74
N GLY A 40 16.47 11.33 -4.05
CA GLY A 40 17.58 11.79 -4.90
C GLY A 40 18.70 10.77 -5.03
N GLU A 41 18.39 9.49 -4.83
CA GLU A 41 19.39 8.43 -4.94
C GLU A 41 19.70 8.14 -6.41
N ALA A 42 20.99 8.15 -6.78
CA ALA A 42 21.45 7.94 -8.15
C ALA A 42 21.29 6.49 -8.66
N GLN A 43 20.64 5.60 -7.90
CA GLN A 43 20.57 4.19 -8.21
C GLN A 43 19.43 3.89 -9.19
N GLU A 44 19.77 3.50 -10.42
CA GLU A 44 18.80 2.94 -11.36
C GLU A 44 18.53 1.47 -11.01
N LEU A 45 17.29 1.13 -10.61
CA LEU A 45 16.90 -0.24 -10.29
C LEU A 45 16.57 -1.01 -11.57
N THR A 46 17.59 -1.49 -12.27
CA THR A 46 17.46 -2.16 -13.58
C THR A 46 17.14 -3.64 -13.46
N SER A 47 17.56 -4.28 -12.36
CA SER A 47 17.45 -5.73 -12.14
C SER A 47 16.53 -6.08 -10.96
N ARG A 48 16.02 -7.32 -10.96
CA ARG A 48 15.20 -7.84 -9.85
C ARG A 48 15.96 -7.88 -8.52
N ARG A 49 17.27 -8.16 -8.55
CA ARG A 49 18.11 -8.24 -7.35
C ARG A 49 18.26 -6.86 -6.72
N GLU A 50 18.52 -5.84 -7.53
CA GLU A 50 18.61 -4.45 -7.07
C GLU A 50 17.30 -3.99 -6.43
N VAL A 51 16.15 -4.31 -7.02
CA VAL A 51 14.84 -3.99 -6.44
C VAL A 51 14.67 -4.63 -5.06
N VAL A 52 15.02 -5.91 -4.91
CA VAL A 52 14.90 -6.61 -3.61
C VAL A 52 15.85 -6.01 -2.57
N LEU A 53 17.10 -5.72 -2.95
CA LEU A 53 18.08 -5.07 -2.08
C LEU A 53 17.62 -3.67 -1.67
N ALA A 54 17.07 -2.89 -2.61
CA ALA A 54 16.53 -1.57 -2.33
C ALA A 54 15.35 -1.64 -1.36
N ILE A 55 14.39 -2.56 -1.57
CA ILE A 55 13.26 -2.79 -0.65
C ILE A 55 13.79 -3.15 0.75
N ALA A 56 14.72 -4.10 0.85
CA ALA A 56 15.28 -4.53 2.13
C ALA A 56 16.02 -3.39 2.85
N ARG A 57 16.84 -2.63 2.11
CA ARG A 57 17.56 -1.47 2.66
C ARG A 57 16.58 -0.39 3.11
N LEU A 58 15.61 -0.02 2.27
CA LEU A 58 14.59 0.99 2.59
C LEU A 58 13.75 0.59 3.81
N ALA A 59 13.38 -0.69 3.92
CA ALA A 59 12.69 -1.23 5.08
C ALA A 59 13.51 -1.10 6.38
N LEU A 60 14.84 -1.20 6.28
CA LEU A 60 15.73 -1.09 7.43
C LEU A 60 16.00 0.36 7.85
N VAL A 61 16.05 1.29 6.89
CA VAL A 61 16.44 2.69 7.14
C VAL A 61 15.26 3.67 7.19
N SER A 62 14.04 3.20 6.96
CA SER A 62 12.84 4.03 6.91
C SER A 62 11.64 3.32 7.52
N ASP A 63 11.25 3.77 8.71
CA ASP A 63 10.05 3.31 9.41
C ASP A 63 8.78 3.50 8.56
N ALA A 64 8.70 4.62 7.85
CA ALA A 64 7.60 4.93 6.93
C ALA A 64 7.50 3.91 5.80
N PHE A 65 8.64 3.54 5.21
CA PHE A 65 8.68 2.56 4.14
C PHE A 65 8.33 1.17 4.66
N LEU A 66 8.88 0.77 5.82
CA LEU A 66 8.55 -0.50 6.46
C LEU A 66 7.05 -0.59 6.79
N ALA A 67 6.46 0.48 7.34
CA ALA A 67 5.04 0.54 7.62
C ALA A 67 4.18 0.45 6.34
N GLN A 68 4.60 1.15 5.28
CA GLN A 68 3.98 1.06 3.97
C GLN A 68 4.05 -0.37 3.39
N MET A 69 5.16 -1.08 3.57
CA MET A 69 5.26 -2.49 3.18
C MET A 69 4.23 -3.36 3.93
N PHE A 70 4.07 -3.14 5.24
CA PHE A 70 3.05 -3.85 6.02
C PHE A 70 1.63 -3.54 5.56
N TYR A 71 1.34 -2.32 5.12
CA TYR A 71 0.07 -2.01 4.43
C TYR A 71 -0.09 -2.84 3.14
N ARG A 72 0.94 -2.93 2.28
CA ARG A 72 0.86 -3.74 1.06
C ARG A 72 0.61 -5.22 1.37
N ILE A 73 1.25 -5.74 2.42
CA ILE A 73 1.03 -7.09 2.93
C ILE A 73 -0.41 -7.26 3.42
N LYS A 74 -0.92 -6.32 4.24
CA LYS A 74 -2.32 -6.30 4.70
C LYS A 74 -3.29 -6.40 3.52
N ALA A 75 -3.17 -5.50 2.55
CA ALA A 75 -4.04 -5.45 1.38
C ALA A 75 -4.02 -6.76 0.59
N ARG A 76 -2.83 -7.35 0.38
CA ARG A 76 -2.71 -8.65 -0.30
C ARG A 76 -3.37 -9.78 0.47
N LEU A 77 -3.17 -9.84 1.78
CA LEU A 77 -3.78 -10.85 2.65
C LEU A 77 -5.31 -10.73 2.68
N GLN A 78 -5.84 -9.50 2.68
CA GLN A 78 -7.29 -9.24 2.60
C GLN A 78 -7.87 -9.68 1.25
N ALA A 79 -7.19 -9.37 0.15
CA ALA A 79 -7.57 -9.84 -1.18
C ALA A 79 -7.56 -11.38 -1.28
N SER A 80 -6.69 -12.05 -0.52
CA SER A 80 -6.63 -13.51 -0.40
C SER A 80 -7.61 -14.11 0.61
N GLY A 81 -8.42 -13.30 1.32
CA GLY A 81 -9.36 -13.78 2.33
C GLY A 81 -8.69 -14.37 3.58
N VAL A 82 -7.42 -14.05 3.84
CA VAL A 82 -6.69 -14.58 5.00
C VAL A 82 -7.25 -13.98 6.29
N PRO A 83 -7.66 -14.81 7.27
CA PRO A 83 -8.14 -14.30 8.55
C PRO A 83 -6.98 -13.81 9.41
N VAL A 84 -7.25 -12.82 10.28
CA VAL A 84 -6.35 -12.32 11.34
C VAL A 84 -5.04 -11.64 10.89
N LEU A 85 -4.24 -12.26 10.01
CA LEU A 85 -2.96 -11.71 9.55
C LEU A 85 -3.04 -10.29 8.99
N PRO A 86 -4.09 -9.88 8.25
CA PRO A 86 -4.25 -8.48 7.89
C PRO A 86 -4.24 -7.52 9.09
N ARG A 87 -4.92 -7.89 10.18
CA ARG A 87 -4.97 -7.06 11.39
C ARG A 87 -3.60 -6.96 12.05
N ILE A 88 -2.83 -8.05 12.05
CA ILE A 88 -1.44 -8.04 12.57
C ILE A 88 -0.57 -7.12 11.70
N ALA A 89 -0.61 -7.26 10.37
CA ALA A 89 0.12 -6.40 9.46
C ALA A 89 -0.25 -4.92 9.64
N HIS A 90 -1.54 -4.62 9.80
CA HIS A 90 -1.99 -3.26 10.09
C HIS A 90 -1.43 -2.72 11.41
N ARG A 91 -1.44 -3.52 12.48
CA ARG A 91 -0.87 -3.13 13.78
C ARG A 91 0.64 -2.92 13.70
N LEU A 92 1.35 -3.72 12.91
CA LEU A 92 2.78 -3.51 12.66
C LEU A 92 3.05 -2.21 11.90
N ALA A 93 2.22 -1.86 10.90
CA ALA A 93 2.34 -0.58 10.21
C ALA A 93 2.16 0.62 11.16
N ILE A 94 1.18 0.54 12.06
CA ILE A 94 0.95 1.57 13.08
C ILE A 94 2.10 1.62 14.09
N ALA A 95 2.52 0.47 14.62
CA ALA A 95 3.52 0.42 15.69
C ALA A 95 4.91 0.86 15.22
N LEU A 96 5.27 0.56 13.97
CA LEU A 96 6.61 0.83 13.44
C LEU A 96 6.74 2.21 12.80
N GLY A 97 5.70 2.71 12.11
CA GLY A 97 5.78 3.99 11.39
C GLY A 97 4.60 4.92 11.59
N GLN A 98 3.70 4.63 12.53
CA GLN A 98 2.48 5.42 12.77
C GLN A 98 1.64 5.60 11.48
N VAL A 99 1.67 4.60 10.58
CA VAL A 99 0.88 4.62 9.33
C VAL A 99 -0.38 3.78 9.53
N SER A 100 -1.53 4.43 9.41
CA SER A 100 -2.84 3.80 9.46
C SER A 100 -3.57 3.98 8.14
N ILE A 101 -3.53 2.95 7.29
CA ILE A 101 -4.29 2.93 6.04
C ILE A 101 -5.46 1.95 6.20
N GLY A 102 -6.67 2.45 6.04
CA GLY A 102 -7.94 1.76 6.23
C GLY A 102 -8.17 0.63 5.23
N ASP A 103 -9.20 -0.18 5.48
CA ASP A 103 -9.58 -1.29 4.62
C ASP A 103 -10.24 -0.88 3.28
N PRO A 104 -11.03 0.22 3.20
CA PRO A 104 -11.60 0.65 1.94
C PRO A 104 -10.62 1.44 1.05
N VAL A 105 -9.38 1.66 1.51
CA VAL A 105 -8.39 2.49 0.82
C VAL A 105 -7.59 1.68 -0.18
N VAL A 106 -7.73 2.01 -1.46
CA VAL A 106 -6.92 1.44 -2.54
C VAL A 106 -5.78 2.38 -2.85
N VAL A 107 -4.56 1.86 -2.91
CA VAL A 107 -3.37 2.63 -3.29
C VAL A 107 -2.73 1.95 -4.50
N ALA A 108 -2.57 2.67 -5.59
CA ALA A 108 -1.85 2.19 -6.76
C ALA A 108 -0.32 2.12 -6.49
N PRO A 109 0.49 1.46 -7.33
CA PRO A 109 1.94 1.40 -7.13
C PRO A 109 2.62 2.78 -7.15
N GLY A 110 3.70 2.94 -6.38
CA GLY A 110 4.50 4.16 -6.38
C GLY A 110 4.10 5.17 -5.32
N LEU A 111 3.46 4.73 -4.24
CA LEU A 111 3.25 5.59 -3.09
C LEU A 111 4.61 5.91 -2.46
N TYR A 112 4.86 7.17 -2.15
CA TYR A 112 6.02 7.60 -1.39
C TYR A 112 5.59 8.33 -0.12
N LEU A 113 5.98 7.77 1.03
CA LEU A 113 5.86 8.39 2.34
C LEU A 113 7.27 8.79 2.81
N PRO A 114 7.63 10.09 2.84
CA PRO A 114 8.93 10.54 3.32
C PRO A 114 9.08 10.25 4.83
N HIS A 115 7.99 10.39 5.57
CA HIS A 115 7.89 10.14 7.00
C HIS A 115 6.65 9.30 7.34
N GLY A 116 6.57 8.88 8.60
CA GLY A 116 5.40 8.19 9.14
C GLY A 116 4.22 9.13 9.37
N GLN A 117 3.33 8.77 10.29
CA GLN A 117 2.23 9.63 10.78
C GLN A 117 1.15 9.94 9.73
N VAL A 118 0.87 8.98 8.85
CA VAL A 118 -0.15 9.11 7.82
C VAL A 118 -1.38 8.30 8.19
N VAL A 119 -2.55 8.93 8.12
CA VAL A 119 -3.85 8.26 8.24
C VAL A 119 -4.62 8.44 6.94
N LEU A 120 -4.92 7.32 6.27
CA LEU A 120 -5.84 7.28 5.15
C LEU A 120 -7.01 6.39 5.54
N ASP A 121 -8.22 6.93 5.53
CA ASP A 121 -9.43 6.18 5.88
C ASP A 121 -10.62 6.61 5.02
N GLY A 122 -11.68 5.82 5.03
CA GLY A 122 -12.84 5.98 4.15
C GLY A 122 -12.63 5.37 2.77
N LEU A 123 -13.58 5.63 1.88
CA LEU A 123 -13.57 5.17 0.48
C LEU A 123 -12.63 6.07 -0.34
N VAL A 124 -11.34 5.76 -0.29
CA VAL A 124 -10.28 6.56 -0.93
C VAL A 124 -9.50 5.72 -1.95
N GLU A 125 -9.21 6.33 -3.10
CA GLU A 125 -8.31 5.76 -4.11
C GLU A 125 -7.12 6.70 -4.31
N VAL A 126 -5.92 6.20 -4.03
CA VAL A 126 -4.65 6.91 -4.27
C VAL A 126 -4.08 6.42 -5.59
N GLY A 127 -3.83 7.36 -6.50
CA GLY A 127 -3.29 7.10 -7.85
C GLY A 127 -1.82 6.66 -7.86
N GLU A 128 -1.30 6.42 -9.06
CA GLU A 128 0.10 6.02 -9.26
C GLU A 128 1.08 7.16 -8.94
N ALA A 129 2.27 6.80 -8.46
CA ALA A 129 3.39 7.73 -8.24
C ALA A 129 3.11 8.92 -7.29
N VAL A 130 2.17 8.76 -6.36
CA VAL A 130 1.79 9.80 -5.40
C VAL A 130 2.76 9.88 -4.22
N ALA A 131 3.15 11.10 -3.84
CA ALA A 131 3.83 11.38 -2.58
C ALA A 131 2.86 12.04 -1.59
N ILE A 132 2.91 11.64 -0.32
CA ILE A 132 2.15 12.25 0.78
C ILE A 132 3.15 12.67 1.83
N ALA A 133 3.28 13.98 2.08
CA ALA A 133 4.27 14.57 2.97
C ALA A 133 3.60 15.42 4.06
#